data_AF-Q382A2-F1
#
_entry.id   AF-Q382A2-F1
#
_cell.length_a   1.000
_cell.length_b   1.000
_cell.length_c   1.000
_cell.angle_alpha   90.00
_cell.angle_beta   90.00
_cell.angle_gamma   90.00
#
_symmetry.space_group_name_H-M   'P 1'
#
loop_
_entity.id
_entity.type
_entity.pdbx_description
1 polymer ?
#
loop_
_entity_poly.entity_id
_entity_poly.type
_entity_poly.pdbx_seq_one_letter_code
_entity_poly.pdbx_strand_id
1 'polypeptide(L)'
;MTTALRDECSPLQMYSELNPPVAIMAAVPAADMQPAETDNKPRQKSPSSHILASQLASAVSTTMFYPMDTLRIRYMSQDGTIQRQHNGQTYRSIYRAVGVIWKEEGLRALFRGCHVAVLGAVVAWGVYMFVYRKLCEVYNVSSFASRTGMSVVASVTSALLTTPIWLLKTRMQIECRAMGTCGSYSGFFKGFHHMLVTTGVRSLWRGASAQLLLVLPNSLGFPIYDSLKDCINQNIIGISAESCSWVHGRDLTVIEACLCSVVAKVFVVTLSQPFTMLKVRLQDQRWNQGEVRYMTIKQSIPLIIRREGVYGFTRGLASSLLYSVPRGVAYYVLYEKSLQFFSRRV
;
A
#
# COMPACT_ATOMS: atom_id res chain seq x y z
N MET A 1 -5.74 22.90 23.42
CA MET A 1 -5.62 22.32 22.05
C MET A 1 -4.41 21.38 21.89
N THR A 2 -3.60 21.15 22.92
CA THR A 2 -2.33 20.38 22.88
C THR A 2 -2.34 19.07 23.67
N THR A 3 -3.46 18.66 24.26
CA THR A 3 -3.54 17.48 25.14
C THR A 3 -3.79 16.14 24.44
N ALA A 4 -3.92 16.09 23.11
CA ALA A 4 -4.18 14.84 22.37
C ALA A 4 -2.96 14.28 21.61
N LEU A 5 -1.77 14.87 21.80
CA LEU A 5 -0.50 14.29 21.31
C LEU A 5 0.18 13.39 22.36
N ARG A 6 -0.43 13.22 23.54
CA ARG A 6 0.21 12.60 24.71
C ARG A 6 0.00 11.10 24.82
N ASP A 7 -1.09 10.56 24.28
CA ASP A 7 -1.37 9.14 24.43
C ASP A 7 -1.39 8.51 23.03
N GLU A 8 -0.49 7.54 22.83
CA GLU A 8 -0.57 6.58 21.73
C GLU A 8 -0.25 7.13 20.32
N CYS A 9 0.99 7.58 20.15
CA CYS A 9 1.67 7.32 18.87
C CYS A 9 1.94 5.81 18.79
N SER A 10 0.89 4.99 18.68
CA SER A 10 0.99 3.57 18.39
C SER A 10 1.58 3.45 16.98
N PRO A 11 2.86 3.09 16.81
CA PRO A 11 3.49 3.06 15.50
C PRO A 11 2.84 2.05 14.55
N LEU A 12 2.05 1.12 15.10
CA LEU A 12 1.16 0.15 14.45
C LEU A 12 0.31 0.72 13.30
N GLN A 13 -0.11 1.99 13.38
CA GLN A 13 -1.05 2.55 12.41
C GLN A 13 -0.39 3.37 11.29
N MET A 14 0.77 3.97 11.55
CA MET A 14 1.51 4.67 10.50
C MET A 14 1.96 3.66 9.43
N TYR A 15 2.42 2.46 9.81
CA TYR A 15 2.92 1.47 8.85
C TYR A 15 1.90 0.57 8.16
N SER A 16 0.58 0.70 8.39
CA SER A 16 -0.45 0.03 7.56
C SER A 16 -0.52 0.56 6.11
N GLU A 17 0.54 1.24 5.69
CA GLU A 17 0.67 2.29 4.69
C GLU A 17 0.78 1.82 3.23
N LEU A 18 0.91 0.52 2.96
CA LEU A 18 1.30 0.07 1.63
C LEU A 18 0.21 -0.65 0.84
N ASN A 19 -1.00 -0.09 0.71
CA ASN A 19 -2.08 -0.65 -0.14
C ASN A 19 -2.08 -2.20 -0.16
N PRO A 20 -1.93 -2.92 0.97
CA PRO A 20 -1.60 -4.32 0.79
C PRO A 20 -2.90 -5.00 0.39
N PRO A 21 -2.88 -5.86 -0.63
CA PRO A 21 -3.70 -7.04 -0.48
C PRO A 21 -3.18 -7.66 0.81
N VAL A 22 -3.97 -7.56 1.85
CA VAL A 22 -4.06 -8.32 3.09
C VAL A 22 -2.84 -9.06 3.64
N ALA A 23 -1.96 -9.62 2.83
CA ALA A 23 -0.72 -10.26 3.21
C ALA A 23 0.24 -9.48 4.12
N ILE A 24 0.08 -8.16 4.32
CA ILE A 24 0.74 -7.48 5.45
C ILE A 24 -0.07 -7.60 6.75
N MET A 25 -1.40 -7.65 6.70
CA MET A 25 -2.23 -8.02 7.86
C MET A 25 -1.93 -9.44 8.36
N ALA A 26 -1.24 -10.28 7.58
CA ALA A 26 -0.61 -11.52 8.06
C ALA A 26 0.67 -11.33 8.84
N ALA A 27 1.46 -10.30 8.51
CA ALA A 27 2.74 -10.02 9.14
C ALA A 27 2.59 -9.17 10.40
N VAL A 28 1.56 -8.32 10.46
CA VAL A 28 1.07 -7.79 11.74
C VAL A 28 0.38 -8.96 12.42
N PRO A 29 0.90 -9.49 13.55
CA PRO A 29 0.20 -10.55 14.23
C PRO A 29 -1.21 -10.03 14.51
N ALA A 30 -2.23 -10.80 14.10
CA ALA A 30 -3.62 -10.56 14.50
C ALA A 30 -3.80 -10.51 16.04
N ALA A 31 -2.72 -10.73 16.80
CA ALA A 31 -2.57 -10.44 18.22
C ALA A 31 -2.75 -8.95 18.57
N ASP A 32 -2.52 -7.98 17.69
CA ASP A 32 -2.77 -6.56 18.03
C ASP A 32 -4.26 -6.16 17.95
N MET A 33 -5.14 -7.12 17.64
CA MET A 33 -6.58 -7.03 17.93
C MET A 33 -6.94 -7.71 19.25
N GLN A 34 -5.96 -8.06 20.09
CA GLN A 34 -6.23 -8.37 21.49
C GLN A 34 -6.69 -7.08 22.17
N PRO A 35 -7.82 -7.10 22.90
CA PRO A 35 -8.04 -6.05 23.86
C PRO A 35 -6.86 -6.07 24.83
N ALA A 36 -6.08 -4.98 24.83
CA ALA A 36 -4.93 -4.81 25.69
C ALA A 36 -5.31 -5.25 27.11
N GLU A 37 -4.50 -6.16 27.66
CA GLU A 37 -4.63 -6.59 29.04
C GLU A 37 -4.68 -5.37 29.96
N THR A 38 -5.51 -5.51 30.97
CA THR A 38 -5.87 -4.54 32.00
C THR A 38 -4.65 -3.88 32.63
N ASP A 39 -4.26 -2.73 32.08
CA ASP A 39 -3.61 -1.68 32.85
C ASP A 39 -4.25 -0.34 32.46
N ASN A 40 -5.18 0.13 33.29
CA ASN A 40 -5.78 1.48 33.37
C ASN A 40 -5.79 2.39 32.10
N LYS A 41 -6.07 1.83 30.91
CA LYS A 41 -6.21 2.63 29.68
C LYS A 41 -7.61 3.26 29.58
N PRO A 42 -7.71 4.54 29.17
CA PRO A 42 -9.00 5.23 29.07
C PRO A 42 -9.93 4.53 28.08
N ARG A 43 -11.12 4.14 28.58
CA ARG A 43 -12.30 3.54 27.88
C ARG A 43 -12.01 3.06 26.45
N GLN A 44 -11.63 1.78 26.36
CA GLN A 44 -11.48 1.07 25.09
C GLN A 44 -12.73 1.24 24.21
N LYS A 45 -12.56 1.91 23.05
CA LYS A 45 -13.64 2.19 22.10
C LYS A 45 -14.11 0.88 21.43
N SER A 46 -15.37 0.82 21.01
CA SER A 46 -15.98 -0.39 20.42
C SER A 46 -15.16 -0.92 19.23
N PRO A 47 -14.91 -2.25 19.09
CA PRO A 47 -14.10 -2.81 18.00
C PRO A 47 -14.58 -2.43 16.60
N SER A 48 -15.90 -2.32 16.40
CA SER A 48 -16.49 -1.90 15.13
C SER A 48 -16.19 -0.43 14.80
N SER A 49 -16.05 0.44 15.81
CA SER A 49 -15.71 1.85 15.62
C SER A 49 -14.29 2.01 15.07
N HIS A 50 -13.32 1.23 15.57
CA HIS A 50 -11.95 1.23 15.04
C HIS A 50 -11.90 0.74 13.59
N ILE A 51 -12.70 -0.27 13.26
CA ILE A 51 -12.83 -0.78 11.89
C ILE A 51 -13.37 0.30 10.96
N LEU A 52 -14.51 0.92 11.29
CA LEU A 52 -15.12 1.95 10.45
C LEU A 52 -14.23 3.19 10.34
N ALA A 53 -13.58 3.60 11.43
CA ALA A 53 -12.62 4.69 11.46
C ALA A 53 -11.43 4.43 10.51
N SER A 54 -10.86 3.22 10.56
CA SER A 54 -9.74 2.82 9.71
C SER A 54 -10.11 2.75 8.22
N GLN A 55 -11.30 2.24 7.89
CA GLN A 55 -11.77 2.19 6.50
C GLN A 55 -12.06 3.58 5.95
N LEU A 56 -12.70 4.47 6.72
CA LEU A 56 -12.93 5.85 6.31
C LEU A 56 -11.61 6.61 6.13
N ALA A 57 -10.66 6.48 7.06
CA ALA A 57 -9.35 7.11 6.95
C ALA A 57 -8.58 6.60 5.72
N SER A 58 -8.66 5.30 5.42
CA SER A 58 -8.06 4.70 4.23
C SER A 58 -8.71 5.22 2.94
N ALA A 59 -10.03 5.33 2.91
CA ALA A 59 -10.76 5.84 1.75
C ALA A 59 -10.45 7.32 1.47
N VAL A 60 -10.48 8.16 2.51
CA VAL A 60 -10.22 9.60 2.39
C VAL A 60 -8.75 9.86 2.03
N SER A 61 -7.80 9.20 2.71
CA SER A 61 -6.36 9.35 2.40
C SER A 61 -6.03 8.84 0.99
N THR A 62 -6.61 7.71 0.57
CA THR A 62 -6.44 7.19 -0.79
C THR A 62 -6.96 8.17 -1.83
N THR A 63 -8.11 8.79 -1.59
CA THR A 63 -8.72 9.75 -2.52
C THR A 63 -7.89 11.04 -2.60
N MET A 64 -7.42 11.56 -1.46
CA MET A 64 -6.59 12.76 -1.39
C MET A 64 -5.26 12.61 -2.13
N PHE A 65 -4.57 11.48 -1.94
CA PHE A 65 -3.27 11.21 -2.56
C PHE A 65 -3.36 10.40 -3.85
N TYR A 66 -4.57 10.21 -4.39
CA TYR A 66 -4.78 9.44 -5.60
C TYR A 66 -4.05 10.00 -6.84
N PRO A 67 -4.01 11.33 -7.07
CA PRO A 67 -3.26 11.90 -8.18
C PRO A 67 -1.77 11.52 -8.15
N MET A 68 -1.17 11.45 -6.96
CA MET A 68 0.22 11.03 -6.77
C MET A 68 0.40 9.53 -7.01
N ASP A 69 -0.57 8.70 -6.62
CA ASP A 69 -0.57 7.26 -6.94
C ASP A 69 -0.63 7.02 -8.45
N THR A 70 -1.52 7.72 -9.16
CA THR A 70 -1.61 7.66 -10.62
C THR A 70 -0.29 8.08 -11.25
N LEU A 71 0.32 9.16 -10.78
CA LEU A 71 1.63 9.60 -11.25
C LEU A 71 2.71 8.52 -11.03
N ARG A 72 2.77 7.94 -9.83
CA ARG A 72 3.70 6.85 -9.47
C ARG A 72 3.59 5.68 -10.45
N ILE A 73 2.37 5.17 -10.67
CA ILE A 73 2.13 4.01 -11.54
C ILE A 73 2.49 4.33 -13.00
N ARG A 74 2.19 5.54 -13.48
CA ARG A 74 2.58 5.99 -14.81
C ARG A 74 4.09 6.09 -14.98
N TYR A 75 4.83 6.57 -13.97
CA TYR A 75 6.30 6.57 -13.99
C TYR A 75 6.90 5.16 -14.01
N MET A 76 6.39 4.24 -13.19
CA MET A 76 6.88 2.87 -13.08
C MET A 76 6.60 2.03 -14.33
N SER A 77 5.51 2.34 -15.04
CA SER A 77 5.13 1.65 -16.28
C SER A 77 5.89 2.13 -17.52
N GLN A 78 6.73 3.17 -17.41
CA GLN A 78 7.57 3.63 -18.53
C GLN A 78 8.84 2.80 -18.65
N ASP A 79 9.08 2.26 -19.85
CA ASP A 79 10.22 1.35 -20.12
C ASP A 79 11.14 1.88 -21.23
N GLY A 80 11.04 3.18 -21.53
CA GLY A 80 11.74 3.83 -22.65
C GLY A 80 11.12 3.55 -24.02
N THR A 81 10.20 2.59 -24.15
CA THR A 81 9.52 2.29 -25.43
C THR A 81 8.48 3.35 -25.79
N ILE A 82 8.33 3.64 -27.09
CA ILE A 82 7.38 4.63 -27.63
C ILE A 82 5.94 4.33 -27.14
N GLN A 83 5.57 3.07 -27.02
CA GLN A 83 4.21 2.65 -26.63
C GLN A 83 3.94 2.76 -25.13
N ARG A 84 5.00 2.70 -24.29
CA ARG A 84 4.88 2.90 -22.84
C ARG A 84 5.15 4.35 -22.43
N GLN A 85 5.55 5.21 -23.38
CA GLN A 85 5.51 6.65 -23.17
C GLN A 85 4.06 7.10 -23.00
N HIS A 86 3.86 8.06 -22.11
CA HIS A 86 2.54 8.63 -21.90
C HIS A 86 2.47 9.84 -22.83
N ASN A 87 1.56 9.78 -23.81
CA ASN A 87 1.37 10.81 -24.83
C ASN A 87 2.67 11.16 -25.59
N GLY A 88 3.48 10.14 -25.94
CA GLY A 88 4.72 10.31 -26.70
C GLY A 88 5.85 11.03 -25.96
N GLN A 89 5.66 11.35 -24.66
CA GLN A 89 6.69 11.98 -23.85
C GLN A 89 7.21 11.03 -22.77
N THR A 90 8.53 11.06 -22.56
CA THR A 90 9.14 10.50 -21.35
C THR A 90 9.03 11.52 -20.23
N TYR A 91 8.49 11.10 -19.09
CA TYR A 91 8.38 11.99 -17.94
C TYR A 91 9.76 12.12 -17.30
N ARG A 92 10.42 13.28 -17.47
CA ARG A 92 11.70 13.58 -16.82
C ARG A 92 11.55 14.27 -15.46
N SER A 93 10.48 15.06 -15.29
CA SER A 93 10.20 15.82 -14.08
C SER A 93 8.74 15.68 -13.69
N ILE A 94 8.49 15.54 -12.38
CA ILE A 94 7.15 15.34 -11.79
C ILE A 94 6.21 16.48 -12.17
N TYR A 95 6.67 17.73 -12.11
CA TYR A 95 5.87 18.91 -12.47
C TYR A 95 5.47 18.92 -13.95
N ARG A 96 6.42 18.58 -14.83
CA ARG A 96 6.15 18.45 -16.27
C ARG A 96 5.17 17.32 -16.54
N ALA A 97 5.31 16.20 -15.85
CA ALA A 97 4.39 15.08 -15.98
C ALA A 97 2.96 15.44 -15.59
N VAL A 98 2.78 16.13 -14.45
CA VAL A 98 1.48 16.63 -14.02
C VAL A 98 0.90 17.62 -15.04
N GLY A 99 1.71 18.57 -15.54
CA GLY A 99 1.26 19.53 -16.54
C GLY A 99 0.81 18.91 -17.87
N VAL A 100 1.55 17.90 -18.35
CA VAL A 100 1.21 17.13 -19.56
C VAL A 100 -0.09 16.34 -19.37
N ILE A 101 -0.22 15.61 -18.26
CA ILE A 101 -1.44 14.85 -17.94
C ILE A 101 -2.65 15.80 -17.84
N TRP A 102 -2.48 16.95 -17.17
CA TRP A 102 -3.55 17.91 -16.99
C TRP A 102 -3.99 18.51 -18.33
N LYS A 103 -3.04 18.90 -19.20
CA LYS A 103 -3.35 19.51 -20.50
C LYS A 103 -3.97 18.53 -21.50
N GLU A 104 -3.48 17.29 -21.55
CA GLU A 104 -3.87 16.34 -22.60
C GLU A 104 -5.03 15.42 -22.19
N GLU A 105 -5.05 14.98 -20.92
CA GLU A 105 -6.03 14.02 -20.42
C GLU A 105 -7.07 14.64 -19.47
N GLY A 106 -6.73 15.78 -18.86
CA GLY A 106 -7.59 16.49 -17.91
C GLY A 106 -7.52 15.93 -16.49
N LEU A 107 -8.12 16.66 -15.54
CA LEU A 107 -8.13 16.30 -14.11
C LEU A 107 -8.79 14.94 -13.84
N ARG A 108 -9.77 14.53 -14.66
CA ARG A 108 -10.46 13.24 -14.51
C ARG A 108 -9.53 12.04 -14.67
N ALA A 109 -8.45 12.18 -15.44
CA ALA A 109 -7.47 11.11 -15.63
C ALA A 109 -6.68 10.82 -14.34
N LEU A 110 -6.38 11.85 -13.54
CA LEU A 110 -5.66 11.68 -12.27
C LEU A 110 -6.47 10.87 -11.26
N PHE A 111 -7.80 11.01 -11.25
CA PHE A 111 -8.73 10.29 -10.36
C PHE A 111 -9.29 8.98 -10.93
N ARG A 112 -8.83 8.57 -12.12
CA ARG A 112 -9.37 7.39 -12.79
C ARG A 112 -8.97 6.10 -12.07
N GLY A 113 -9.98 5.32 -11.66
CA GLY A 113 -9.77 4.11 -10.86
C GLY A 113 -9.80 4.36 -9.34
N CYS A 114 -10.05 5.58 -8.86
CA CYS A 114 -10.11 5.89 -7.43
C CYS A 114 -11.19 5.05 -6.73
N HIS A 115 -12.38 4.96 -7.32
CA HIS A 115 -13.45 4.11 -6.81
C HIS A 115 -13.04 2.62 -6.75
N VAL A 116 -12.26 2.13 -7.72
CA VAL A 116 -11.75 0.74 -7.72
C VAL A 116 -10.75 0.53 -6.61
N ALA A 117 -9.89 1.52 -6.33
CA ALA A 117 -8.93 1.44 -5.24
C ALA A 117 -9.61 1.40 -3.86
N VAL A 118 -10.63 2.25 -3.64
CA VAL A 118 -11.39 2.26 -2.39
C VAL A 118 -12.17 0.96 -2.21
N LEU A 119 -12.92 0.53 -3.23
CA LEU A 119 -13.65 -0.74 -3.19
C LEU A 119 -12.70 -1.92 -2.99
N GLY A 120 -11.56 -1.94 -3.68
CA GLY A 120 -10.56 -3.00 -3.54
C GLY A 120 -9.98 -3.10 -2.14
N ALA A 121 -9.73 -1.96 -1.47
CA ALA A 121 -9.26 -1.93 -0.09
C ALA A 121 -10.31 -2.46 0.89
N VAL A 122 -11.57 -2.04 0.73
CA VAL A 122 -12.69 -2.51 1.57
C VAL A 122 -12.93 -4.01 1.38
N VAL A 123 -12.95 -4.48 0.14
CA VAL A 123 -13.13 -5.91 -0.18
C VAL A 123 -11.97 -6.75 0.33
N ALA A 124 -10.72 -6.29 0.14
CA ALA A 124 -9.54 -6.98 0.66
C ALA A 124 -9.66 -7.21 2.17
N TRP A 125 -9.95 -6.14 2.90
CA TRP A 125 -10.12 -6.20 4.34
C TRP A 125 -11.31 -7.09 4.78
N GLY A 126 -12.46 -6.97 4.11
CA GLY A 126 -13.64 -7.78 4.41
C GLY A 126 -13.39 -9.27 4.20
N VAL A 127 -12.76 -9.65 3.08
CA VAL A 127 -12.41 -11.04 2.77
C VAL A 127 -11.39 -11.57 3.78
N TYR A 128 -10.38 -10.77 4.13
CA TYR A 128 -9.42 -11.15 5.17
C TYR A 128 -10.10 -11.51 6.48
N MET A 129 -10.92 -10.58 7.00
CA MET A 129 -11.55 -10.75 8.30
C MET A 129 -12.53 -11.91 8.30
N PHE A 130 -13.28 -12.09 7.21
CA PHE A 130 -14.18 -13.23 7.07
C PHE A 130 -13.41 -14.55 7.11
N VAL A 131 -12.37 -14.69 6.27
CA VAL A 131 -11.57 -15.92 6.20
C VAL A 131 -10.84 -16.17 7.51
N TYR A 132 -10.19 -15.17 8.09
CA TYR A 132 -9.47 -15.28 9.36
C TYR A 132 -10.39 -15.72 10.50
N ARG A 133 -11.54 -15.05 10.67
CA ARG A 133 -12.50 -15.42 11.74
C ARG A 133 -13.04 -16.83 11.56
N LYS A 134 -13.40 -17.21 10.33
CA LYS A 134 -13.90 -18.56 10.04
C LYS A 134 -12.84 -19.64 10.29
N LEU A 135 -11.60 -19.37 9.91
CA LEU A 135 -10.47 -20.26 10.15
C LEU A 135 -10.17 -20.40 11.65
N CYS A 136 -10.17 -19.30 12.41
CA CYS A 136 -9.96 -19.36 13.86
C CYS A 136 -11.09 -20.10 14.59
N GLU A 137 -12.34 -19.91 14.15
CA GLU A 137 -13.53 -20.56 14.70
C GLU A 137 -13.50 -22.08 14.45
N VAL A 138 -13.22 -22.52 13.23
CA VAL A 138 -13.22 -23.95 12.85
C VAL A 138 -12.07 -24.72 13.51
N TYR A 139 -10.87 -24.14 13.58
CA TYR A 139 -9.69 -24.82 14.12
C TYR A 139 -9.45 -24.59 15.62
N ASN A 140 -10.37 -23.89 16.31
CA ASN A 140 -10.27 -23.52 17.73
C ASN A 140 -8.85 -23.13 18.18
N VAL A 141 -8.31 -22.15 17.46
CA VAL A 141 -6.87 -21.86 17.43
C VAL A 141 -6.41 -21.12 18.70
N SER A 142 -5.80 -21.85 19.63
CA SER A 142 -5.29 -21.30 20.91
C SER A 142 -3.84 -20.81 20.83
N SER A 143 -2.96 -21.56 20.16
CA SER A 143 -1.53 -21.25 20.09
C SER A 143 -1.22 -20.06 19.17
N PHE A 144 -0.22 -19.27 19.55
CA PHE A 144 0.29 -18.16 18.74
C PHE A 144 0.76 -18.62 17.35
N ALA A 145 1.43 -19.76 17.27
CA ALA A 145 1.93 -20.33 16.02
C ALA A 145 0.79 -20.65 15.05
N SER A 146 -0.30 -21.24 15.56
CA SER A 146 -1.45 -21.60 14.73
C SER A 146 -2.26 -20.37 14.33
N ARG A 147 -2.39 -19.33 15.17
CA ARG A 147 -3.01 -18.04 14.78
C ARG A 147 -2.24 -17.33 13.68
N THR A 148 -0.92 -17.33 13.77
CA THR A 148 -0.03 -16.78 12.73
C THR A 148 -0.23 -17.55 11.42
N GLY A 149 -0.29 -18.88 11.48
CA GLY A 149 -0.61 -19.73 10.33
C GLY A 149 -1.95 -19.37 9.67
N MET A 150 -3.03 -19.24 10.44
CA MET A 150 -4.35 -18.88 9.90
C MET A 150 -4.35 -17.48 9.29
N SER A 151 -3.62 -16.55 9.88
CA SER A 151 -3.48 -15.18 9.38
C SER A 151 -2.79 -15.14 8.02
N VAL A 152 -1.72 -15.92 7.83
CA VAL A 152 -1.04 -16.12 6.54
C VAL A 152 -2.00 -16.72 5.49
N VAL A 153 -2.77 -17.74 5.85
CA VAL A 153 -3.73 -18.37 4.93
C VAL A 153 -4.84 -17.38 4.53
N ALA A 154 -5.43 -16.66 5.48
CA ALA A 154 -6.45 -15.65 5.20
C ALA A 154 -5.92 -14.53 4.30
N SER A 155 -4.66 -14.16 4.51
CA SER A 155 -3.94 -13.17 3.73
C SER A 155 -3.65 -13.58 2.28
N VAL A 156 -3.17 -14.80 2.08
CA VAL A 156 -2.96 -15.32 0.73
C VAL A 156 -4.29 -15.46 0.00
N THR A 157 -5.33 -15.96 0.68
CA THR A 157 -6.67 -16.15 0.11
C THR A 157 -7.27 -14.83 -0.38
N SER A 158 -7.28 -13.82 0.47
CA SER A 158 -7.77 -12.49 0.13
C SER A 158 -6.90 -11.77 -0.91
N ALA A 159 -5.58 -11.98 -0.91
CA ALA A 159 -4.71 -11.48 -1.98
C ALA A 159 -5.09 -12.09 -3.33
N LEU A 160 -5.31 -13.40 -3.40
CA LEU A 160 -5.74 -14.09 -4.62
C LEU A 160 -7.10 -13.62 -5.11
N LEU A 161 -8.05 -13.38 -4.20
CA LEU A 161 -9.39 -12.90 -4.53
C LEU A 161 -9.42 -11.42 -4.95
N THR A 162 -8.53 -10.59 -4.40
CA THR A 162 -8.48 -9.15 -4.71
C THR A 162 -7.51 -8.79 -5.83
N THR A 163 -6.62 -9.70 -6.24
CA THR A 163 -5.70 -9.46 -7.37
C THR A 163 -6.40 -8.92 -8.62
N PRO A 164 -7.57 -9.45 -9.07
CA PRO A 164 -8.28 -8.92 -10.22
C PRO A 164 -8.71 -7.45 -10.06
N ILE A 165 -9.10 -7.05 -8.85
CA ILE A 165 -9.51 -5.67 -8.54
C ILE A 165 -8.30 -4.74 -8.63
N TRP A 166 -7.16 -5.15 -8.07
CA TRP A 166 -5.92 -4.40 -8.16
C TRP A 166 -5.39 -4.31 -9.60
N LEU A 167 -5.55 -5.36 -10.38
CA LEU A 167 -5.21 -5.36 -11.80
C LEU A 167 -6.09 -4.38 -12.60
N LEU A 168 -7.39 -4.33 -12.28
CA LEU A 168 -8.32 -3.37 -12.88
C LEU A 168 -7.93 -1.94 -12.54
N LYS A 169 -7.58 -1.66 -11.28
CA LYS A 169 -7.08 -0.35 -10.84
C LYS A 169 -5.86 0.06 -11.66
N THR A 170 -4.83 -0.78 -11.74
CA THR A 170 -3.59 -0.40 -12.43
C THR A 170 -3.80 -0.18 -13.92
N ARG A 171 -4.68 -0.97 -14.58
CA ARG A 171 -5.01 -0.74 -15.99
C ARG A 171 -5.78 0.55 -16.21
N MET A 172 -6.70 0.89 -15.31
CA MET A 172 -7.41 2.18 -15.33
C MET A 172 -6.47 3.38 -15.16
N GLN A 173 -5.42 3.26 -14.33
CA GLN A 173 -4.44 4.34 -14.10
C GLN A 173 -3.46 4.53 -15.27
N ILE A 174 -3.12 3.44 -15.97
CA ILE A 174 -2.21 3.43 -17.12
C ILE A 174 -2.89 3.89 -18.42
N GLU A 175 -4.21 3.70 -18.56
CA GLU A 175 -4.92 4.10 -19.78
C GLU A 175 -4.83 5.61 -20.01
N CYS A 176 -4.16 5.99 -21.11
CA CYS A 176 -3.99 7.36 -21.58
C CYS A 176 -4.85 7.60 -22.82
N ARG A 177 -5.30 8.85 -23.00
CA ARG A 177 -6.16 9.21 -24.13
C ARG A 177 -5.54 8.92 -25.50
N ALA A 178 -4.21 9.05 -25.61
CA ALA A 178 -3.46 8.82 -26.83
C ALA A 178 -3.63 7.41 -27.43
N MET A 179 -4.04 6.40 -26.64
CA MET A 179 -4.11 5.01 -27.09
C MET A 179 -5.41 4.61 -27.80
N GLY A 180 -6.35 5.54 -28.05
CA GLY A 180 -7.62 5.24 -28.74
C GLY A 180 -8.56 4.28 -27.98
N THR A 181 -8.16 3.80 -26.80
CA THR A 181 -8.98 2.96 -25.90
C THR A 181 -9.88 3.80 -24.97
N CYS A 182 -9.92 5.12 -25.19
CA CYS A 182 -10.68 6.10 -24.44
C CYS A 182 -12.11 5.61 -24.14
N GLY A 183 -12.35 5.25 -22.89
CA GLY A 183 -13.69 4.92 -22.41
C GLY A 183 -14.01 3.42 -22.33
N SER A 184 -13.07 2.54 -22.70
CA SER A 184 -13.17 1.10 -22.41
C SER A 184 -13.24 0.83 -20.90
N TYR A 185 -12.48 1.60 -20.10
CA TYR A 185 -12.50 1.52 -18.64
C TYR A 185 -13.16 2.74 -17.99
N SER A 186 -14.35 3.14 -18.45
CA SER A 186 -15.08 4.29 -17.86
C SER A 186 -15.65 3.99 -16.47
N GLY A 187 -15.89 2.72 -16.15
CA GLY A 187 -16.42 2.27 -14.87
C GLY A 187 -15.95 0.87 -14.51
N PHE A 188 -16.25 0.43 -13.28
CA PHE A 188 -15.78 -0.86 -12.74
C PHE A 188 -16.23 -2.03 -13.62
N PHE A 189 -17.54 -2.18 -13.85
CA PHE A 189 -18.09 -3.31 -14.63
C PHE A 189 -17.65 -3.31 -16.09
N LYS A 190 -17.70 -2.14 -16.76
CA LYS A 190 -17.27 -2.02 -18.16
C LYS A 190 -15.79 -2.36 -18.32
N GLY A 191 -14.95 -1.83 -17.41
CA GLY A 191 -13.52 -2.12 -17.40
C GLY A 191 -13.21 -3.58 -17.06
N PHE A 192 -13.96 -4.19 -16.15
CA PHE A 192 -13.83 -5.60 -15.80
C PHE A 192 -14.26 -6.51 -16.96
N HIS A 193 -15.39 -6.23 -17.60
CA HIS A 193 -15.83 -6.94 -18.81
C HIS A 193 -14.80 -6.81 -19.94
N HIS A 194 -14.32 -5.59 -20.20
CA HIS A 194 -13.28 -5.36 -21.21
C HIS A 194 -12.00 -6.16 -20.89
N MET A 195 -11.61 -6.24 -19.62
CA MET A 195 -10.48 -7.05 -19.16
C MET A 195 -10.68 -8.55 -19.43
N LEU A 196 -11.86 -9.08 -19.11
CA LEU A 196 -12.20 -10.49 -19.35
C LEU A 196 -12.16 -10.84 -20.84
N VAL A 197 -12.78 -10.01 -21.68
CA VAL A 197 -12.85 -10.23 -23.12
C VAL A 197 -11.49 -10.08 -23.81
N THR A 198 -10.69 -9.06 -23.44
CA THR A 198 -9.43 -8.77 -24.14
C THR A 198 -8.22 -9.58 -23.66
N THR A 199 -8.15 -9.92 -22.37
CA THR A 199 -6.98 -10.61 -21.80
C THR A 199 -7.25 -12.03 -21.32
N GLY A 200 -8.52 -12.40 -21.17
CA GLY A 200 -8.93 -13.69 -20.63
C GLY A 200 -8.80 -13.78 -19.10
N VAL A 201 -9.52 -14.74 -18.52
CA VAL A 201 -9.63 -14.96 -17.07
C VAL A 201 -8.27 -15.26 -16.42
N ARG A 202 -7.40 -16.03 -17.09
CA ARG A 202 -6.06 -16.35 -16.55
C ARG A 202 -5.17 -15.12 -16.38
N SER A 203 -5.40 -14.06 -17.17
CA SER A 203 -4.65 -12.82 -17.04
C SER A 203 -4.97 -12.07 -15.73
N LEU A 204 -6.07 -12.38 -15.04
CA LEU A 204 -6.48 -11.69 -13.81
C LEU A 204 -5.48 -11.86 -12.67
N TRP A 205 -4.75 -12.97 -12.64
CA TRP A 205 -3.72 -13.25 -11.64
C TRP A 205 -2.30 -12.84 -12.08
N ARG A 206 -2.17 -12.09 -13.19
CA ARG A 206 -0.86 -11.55 -13.58
C ARG A 206 -0.40 -10.50 -12.57
N GLY A 207 0.86 -10.64 -12.14
CA GLY A 207 1.45 -9.82 -11.10
C GLY A 207 1.13 -10.30 -9.67
N ALA A 208 0.33 -11.36 -9.48
CA ALA A 208 0.06 -11.93 -8.15
C ALA A 208 1.35 -12.37 -7.44
N SER A 209 2.28 -12.98 -8.16
CA SER A 209 3.58 -13.40 -7.60
C SER A 209 4.44 -12.19 -7.19
N ALA A 210 4.49 -11.14 -8.00
CA ALA A 210 5.21 -9.91 -7.66
C ALA A 210 4.57 -9.22 -6.45
N GLN A 211 3.25 -9.32 -6.33
CA GLN A 211 2.50 -8.85 -5.18
C GLN A 211 2.79 -9.66 -3.91
N LEU A 212 2.96 -10.98 -4.01
CA LEU A 212 3.36 -11.82 -2.87
C LEU A 212 4.79 -11.53 -2.43
N LEU A 213 5.72 -11.30 -3.37
CA LEU A 213 7.10 -10.91 -3.03
C LEU A 213 7.17 -9.55 -2.34
N LEU A 214 6.22 -8.65 -2.61
CA LEU A 214 6.13 -7.34 -1.97
C LEU A 214 5.85 -7.45 -0.46
N VAL A 215 5.37 -8.59 0.04
CA VAL A 215 5.13 -8.83 1.48
C VAL A 215 6.44 -8.78 2.26
N LEU A 216 7.53 -9.31 1.70
CA LEU A 216 8.84 -9.39 2.36
C LEU A 216 9.39 -8.03 2.79
N PRO A 217 9.62 -7.06 1.87
CA PRO A 217 10.15 -5.75 2.26
C PRO A 217 9.17 -4.95 3.12
N ASN A 218 7.86 -5.15 2.93
CA ASN A 218 6.87 -4.42 3.70
C ASN A 218 6.77 -4.88 5.16
N SER A 219 7.00 -6.17 5.41
CA SER A 219 7.04 -6.75 6.77
C SER A 219 8.13 -6.08 7.63
N LEU A 220 9.21 -5.63 7.00
CA LEU A 220 10.32 -4.93 7.68
C LEU A 220 9.96 -3.53 8.18
N GLY A 221 8.78 -3.00 7.88
CA GLY A 221 8.36 -1.66 8.33
C GLY A 221 8.45 -1.47 9.84
N PHE A 222 7.79 -2.34 10.62
CA PHE A 222 7.80 -2.26 12.08
C PHE A 222 9.18 -2.50 12.68
N PRO A 223 9.89 -3.61 12.35
CA PRO A 223 11.21 -3.86 12.93
C PRO A 223 12.21 -2.73 12.69
N ILE A 224 12.19 -2.09 11.51
CA ILE A 224 13.10 -0.99 11.21
C ILE A 224 12.74 0.26 12.01
N TYR A 225 11.45 0.58 12.15
CA TYR A 225 11.01 1.70 12.99
C TYR A 225 11.41 1.48 14.45
N ASP A 226 11.17 0.29 15.00
CA ASP A 226 11.52 -0.03 16.39
C ASP A 226 13.04 0.04 16.59
N SER A 227 13.83 -0.50 15.66
CA SER A 227 15.31 -0.42 15.71
C SER A 227 15.82 1.04 15.68
N LEU A 228 15.19 1.91 14.89
CA LEU A 228 15.54 3.33 14.83
C LEU A 228 15.13 4.06 16.11
N LYS A 229 13.95 3.74 16.66
CA LYS A 229 13.47 4.27 17.94
C LYS A 229 14.42 3.91 19.08
N ASP A 230 14.85 2.65 19.15
CA ASP A 230 15.79 2.16 20.16
C ASP A 230 17.15 2.83 20.02
N CYS A 231 17.65 3.01 18.80
CA CYS A 231 18.91 3.71 18.54
C CYS A 231 18.87 5.18 19.00
N ILE A 232 17.77 5.90 18.76
CA ILE A 232 17.60 7.29 19.22
C ILE A 232 17.56 7.35 20.76
N ASN A 233 16.79 6.47 21.38
CA ASN A 233 16.70 6.40 22.84
C ASN A 233 18.06 6.08 23.48
N GLN A 234 18.83 5.17 22.88
CA GLN A 234 20.17 4.81 23.34
C GLN A 234 21.18 5.96 23.17
N ASN A 235 21.12 6.71 22.06
CA ASN A 235 22.03 7.84 21.82
C ASN A 235 21.76 9.05 22.72
N ILE A 236 20.51 9.28 23.13
CA ILE A 236 20.13 10.39 24.02
C ILE A 236 20.33 10.02 25.49
N ILE A 237 19.95 8.79 25.87
CA ILE A 237 20.08 8.27 27.24
C ILE A 237 21.40 7.50 27.33
N GLY A 238 22.51 8.23 27.31
CA GLY A 238 23.86 7.66 27.42
C GLY A 238 24.22 7.05 28.78
N ILE A 239 23.26 6.59 29.59
CA ILE A 239 23.48 6.08 30.96
C ILE A 239 22.54 4.91 31.26
N SER A 240 23.15 3.77 31.61
CA SER A 240 22.59 2.60 32.31
C SER A 240 21.61 1.69 31.55
N ALA A 241 22.23 0.74 30.84
CA ALA A 241 21.69 -0.60 30.66
C ALA A 241 21.36 -1.23 32.03
N GLU A 242 20.07 -1.42 32.35
CA GLU A 242 19.55 -2.54 33.18
C GLU A 242 18.03 -2.55 33.44
N SER A 243 17.21 -1.68 32.84
CA SER A 243 15.75 -1.76 33.04
C SER A 243 15.05 -2.48 31.90
N CYS A 244 14.68 -3.74 32.17
CA CYS A 244 13.74 -4.61 31.47
C CYS A 244 13.00 -4.04 30.24
N SER A 245 13.31 -4.67 29.10
CA SER A 245 12.70 -4.82 27.76
C SER A 245 11.28 -4.31 27.41
N TRP A 246 10.45 -3.80 28.32
CA TRP A 246 9.07 -3.37 27.99
C TRP A 246 8.58 -2.12 28.73
N VAL A 247 9.40 -1.48 29.58
CA VAL A 247 9.00 -0.24 30.25
C VAL A 247 9.22 0.93 29.32
N HIS A 248 8.15 1.33 28.62
CA HIS A 248 7.89 2.65 28.01
C HIS A 248 9.05 3.65 28.13
N GLY A 249 10.11 3.43 27.35
CA GLY A 249 11.13 4.45 27.13
C GLY A 249 10.43 5.71 26.64
N ARG A 250 10.76 6.85 27.24
CA ARG A 250 10.20 8.18 26.99
C ARG A 250 9.57 8.29 25.61
N ASP A 251 8.30 8.70 25.55
CA ASP A 251 7.64 8.96 24.26
C ASP A 251 8.49 9.91 23.44
N LEU A 252 8.89 9.48 22.25
CA LEU A 252 9.65 10.30 21.31
C LEU A 252 8.90 11.61 21.10
N THR A 253 9.64 12.70 20.97
CA THR A 253 9.02 13.94 20.52
C THR A 253 8.36 13.70 19.16
N VAL A 254 7.28 14.42 18.85
CA VAL A 254 6.55 14.28 17.58
C VAL A 254 7.51 14.39 16.37
N ILE A 255 8.52 15.25 16.48
CA ILE A 255 9.53 15.44 15.44
C ILE A 255 10.42 14.21 15.30
N GLU A 256 10.94 13.64 16.40
CA GLU A 256 11.75 12.42 16.37
C GLU A 256 10.97 11.22 15.83
N ALA A 257 9.70 11.06 16.27
CA ALA A 257 8.82 10.01 15.76
C ALA A 257 8.58 10.19 14.24
N CYS A 258 8.31 11.42 13.78
CA CYS A 258 8.17 11.70 12.35
C CYS A 258 9.46 11.41 11.57
N LEU A 259 10.64 11.80 12.08
CA LEU A 259 11.91 11.55 11.41
C LEU A 259 12.19 10.04 11.31
N CYS A 260 11.99 9.30 12.40
CA CYS A 260 12.11 7.85 12.43
C CYS A 260 11.20 7.20 11.38
N SER A 261 9.92 7.58 11.37
CA SER A 261 8.95 7.08 10.41
C SER A 261 9.35 7.37 8.96
N VAL A 262 9.81 8.59 8.67
CA VAL A 262 10.26 8.97 7.32
C VAL A 262 11.47 8.15 6.89
N VAL A 263 12.49 8.00 7.74
CA VAL A 263 13.71 7.24 7.43
C VAL A 263 13.39 5.77 7.19
N ALA A 264 12.65 5.13 8.09
CA ALA A 264 12.22 3.75 7.92
C ALA A 264 11.32 3.58 6.68
N LYS A 265 10.45 4.57 6.35
CA LYS A 265 9.66 4.51 5.12
C LYS A 265 10.51 4.60 3.87
N VAL A 266 11.46 5.52 3.83
CA VAL A 266 12.37 5.69 2.70
C VAL A 266 13.11 4.38 2.44
N PHE A 267 13.60 3.72 3.49
CA PHE A 267 14.29 2.44 3.39
C PHE A 267 13.37 1.33 2.84
N VAL A 268 12.20 1.12 3.45
CA VAL A 268 11.22 0.09 3.00
C VAL A 268 10.75 0.35 1.57
N VAL A 269 10.49 1.60 1.21
CA VAL A 269 10.05 1.98 -0.13
C VAL A 269 11.15 1.72 -1.14
N THR A 270 12.41 1.97 -0.80
CA THR A 270 13.57 1.68 -1.65
C THR A 270 13.74 0.18 -1.86
N LEU A 271 13.67 -0.63 -0.80
CA LEU A 271 13.72 -2.09 -0.91
C LEU A 271 12.54 -2.70 -1.69
N SER A 272 11.36 -2.10 -1.57
CA SER A 272 10.15 -2.57 -2.25
C SER A 272 9.99 -2.05 -3.69
N GLN A 273 10.81 -1.09 -4.13
CA GLN A 273 10.76 -0.55 -5.51
C GLN A 273 10.85 -1.61 -6.59
N PRO A 274 11.88 -2.49 -6.64
CA PRO A 274 12.03 -3.45 -7.73
C PRO A 274 10.80 -4.33 -7.90
N PHE A 275 10.20 -4.78 -6.79
CA PHE A 275 8.99 -5.60 -6.80
C PHE A 275 7.75 -4.81 -7.22
N THR A 276 7.60 -3.57 -6.73
CA THR A 276 6.49 -2.70 -7.12
C THR A 276 6.53 -2.43 -8.62
N MET A 277 7.69 -2.08 -9.13
CA MET A 277 7.89 -1.79 -10.54
C MET A 277 7.61 -3.00 -11.42
N LEU A 278 8.14 -4.16 -11.01
CA LEU A 278 7.87 -5.42 -11.69
C LEU A 278 6.37 -5.77 -11.70
N LYS A 279 5.67 -5.55 -10.57
CA LYS A 279 4.21 -5.71 -10.50
C LYS A 279 3.52 -4.80 -11.51
N VAL A 280 3.83 -3.50 -11.54
CA VAL A 280 3.20 -2.54 -12.46
C VAL A 280 3.42 -2.94 -13.92
N ARG A 281 4.64 -3.34 -14.29
CA ARG A 281 4.96 -3.76 -15.67
C ARG A 281 4.29 -5.06 -16.09
N LEU A 282 4.11 -6.01 -15.16
CA LEU A 282 3.36 -7.25 -15.38
C LEU A 282 1.85 -7.04 -15.46
N GLN A 283 1.33 -5.98 -14.83
CA GLN A 283 -0.09 -5.63 -14.84
C GLN A 283 -0.49 -4.75 -16.04
N ASP A 284 0.48 -4.12 -16.70
CA ASP A 284 0.30 -3.31 -17.90
C ASP A 284 -0.10 -4.15 -19.13
N GLN A 285 -1.24 -3.83 -19.73
CA GLN A 285 -1.81 -4.52 -20.89
C GLN A 285 -1.31 -3.96 -22.24
N ARG A 286 -0.56 -2.84 -22.25
CA ARG A 286 -0.02 -2.24 -23.49
C ARG A 286 0.91 -3.15 -24.29
N TRP A 287 1.23 -4.33 -23.75
CA TRP A 287 1.75 -5.45 -24.51
C TRP A 287 1.01 -5.69 -25.84
N ASN A 288 -0.34 -5.63 -25.87
CA ASN A 288 -1.10 -6.00 -27.07
C ASN A 288 -0.77 -5.12 -28.30
N GLN A 289 -0.19 -3.94 -28.09
CA GLN A 289 0.18 -3.02 -29.16
C GLN A 289 1.68 -3.15 -29.55
N GLY A 290 2.50 -3.90 -28.80
CA GLY A 290 3.96 -3.76 -28.80
C GLY A 290 4.82 -5.00 -28.86
N GLU A 291 6.13 -4.81 -29.00
CA GLU A 291 7.13 -5.88 -29.07
C GLU A 291 7.62 -6.40 -27.70
N VAL A 292 7.36 -5.70 -26.57
CA VAL A 292 7.96 -6.04 -25.24
C VAL A 292 7.04 -6.71 -24.23
N ARG A 293 7.06 -8.07 -24.14
CA ARG A 293 6.11 -8.88 -23.32
C ARG A 293 6.66 -9.03 -21.91
N TYR A 294 6.03 -8.40 -20.92
CA TYR A 294 6.27 -8.74 -19.52
C TYR A 294 5.25 -9.79 -19.09
N MET A 295 5.61 -11.07 -19.20
CA MET A 295 4.70 -12.19 -18.90
C MET A 295 4.98 -12.82 -17.54
N THR A 296 6.24 -13.11 -17.28
CA THR A 296 6.69 -13.78 -16.05
C THR A 296 7.80 -12.98 -15.40
N ILE A 297 7.95 -13.10 -14.09
CA ILE A 297 9.05 -12.46 -13.34
C ILE A 297 10.41 -12.86 -13.92
N LYS A 298 10.60 -14.17 -14.20
CA LYS A 298 11.86 -14.73 -14.71
C LYS A 298 12.26 -14.14 -16.07
N GLN A 299 11.30 -13.89 -16.96
CA GLN A 299 11.55 -13.23 -18.24
C GLN A 299 11.70 -11.72 -18.09
N SER A 300 10.92 -11.12 -17.19
CA SER A 300 10.85 -9.67 -17.02
C SER A 300 12.15 -9.10 -16.46
N ILE A 301 12.77 -9.73 -15.47
CA ILE A 301 14.02 -9.25 -14.86
C ILE A 301 15.15 -9.07 -15.91
N PRO A 302 15.56 -10.08 -16.68
CA PRO A 302 16.62 -9.92 -17.67
C PRO A 302 16.22 -8.95 -18.79
N LEU A 303 14.93 -8.86 -19.13
CA LEU A 303 14.41 -7.92 -20.11
C LEU A 303 14.55 -6.46 -19.65
N ILE A 304 14.32 -6.18 -18.36
CA ILE A 304 14.53 -4.85 -17.76
C ILE A 304 16.02 -4.50 -17.78
N ILE A 305 16.87 -5.42 -17.33
CA ILE A 305 18.32 -5.21 -17.25
C ILE A 305 18.91 -4.95 -18.64
N ARG A 306 18.50 -5.70 -19.67
CA ARG A 306 18.99 -5.50 -21.05
C ARG A 306 18.54 -4.17 -21.67
N ARG A 307 17.40 -3.61 -21.25
CA ARG A 307 16.82 -2.40 -21.86
C ARG A 307 17.16 -1.11 -21.13
N GLU A 308 17.10 -1.13 -19.80
CA GLU A 308 17.27 0.06 -18.94
C GLU A 308 18.48 -0.07 -18.01
N GLY A 309 19.15 -1.22 -17.99
CA GLY A 309 20.15 -1.53 -17.00
C GLY A 309 19.54 -1.77 -15.61
N VAL A 310 20.41 -1.81 -14.61
CA VAL A 310 20.00 -1.98 -13.19
C VAL A 310 19.25 -0.76 -12.67
N TYR A 311 19.51 0.43 -13.22
CA TYR A 311 18.81 1.67 -12.85
C TYR A 311 17.32 1.62 -13.18
N GLY A 312 16.91 0.79 -14.16
CA GLY A 312 15.51 0.53 -14.48
C GLY A 312 14.69 0.31 -13.22
N PHE A 313 15.12 -0.58 -12.31
CA PHE A 313 14.37 -0.92 -11.09
C PHE A 313 14.14 0.24 -10.10
N THR A 314 14.91 1.32 -10.19
CA THR A 314 14.77 2.51 -9.33
C THR A 314 13.86 3.57 -9.94
N ARG A 315 13.37 3.35 -11.17
CA ARG A 315 12.51 4.29 -11.88
C ARG A 315 11.16 4.44 -11.17
N GLY A 316 10.83 5.67 -10.80
CA GLY A 316 9.63 5.97 -10.01
C GLY A 316 9.82 5.88 -8.50
N LEU A 317 11.07 5.76 -8.00
CA LEU A 317 11.35 5.88 -6.57
C LEU A 317 10.92 7.25 -6.02
N ALA A 318 11.28 8.34 -6.71
CA ALA A 318 10.91 9.70 -6.27
C ALA A 318 9.38 9.89 -6.20
N SER A 319 8.63 9.43 -7.21
CA SER A 319 7.16 9.48 -7.19
C SER A 319 6.56 8.54 -6.16
N SER A 320 7.23 7.42 -5.86
CA SER A 320 6.82 6.51 -4.79
C SER A 320 6.94 7.13 -3.42
N LEU A 321 8.07 7.81 -3.13
CA LEU A 321 8.32 8.49 -1.86
C LEU A 321 7.39 9.68 -1.67
N LEU A 322 7.22 10.48 -2.73
CA LEU A 322 6.29 11.62 -2.74
C LEU A 322 4.85 11.20 -2.44
N TYR A 323 4.46 10.00 -2.85
CA TYR A 323 3.17 9.43 -2.53
C TYR A 323 3.12 8.81 -1.12
N SER A 324 4.09 7.98 -0.75
CA SER A 324 3.98 7.13 0.45
C SER A 324 4.07 7.90 1.74
N VAL A 325 5.01 8.85 1.85
CA VAL A 325 5.28 9.56 3.10
C VAL A 325 4.11 10.48 3.49
N PRO A 326 3.60 11.36 2.61
CA PRO A 326 2.49 12.24 2.96
C PRO A 326 1.17 11.50 3.17
N ARG A 327 0.92 10.44 2.37
CA ARG A 327 -0.26 9.60 2.54
C ARG A 327 -0.28 8.94 3.91
N GLY A 328 0.88 8.51 4.40
CA GLY A 328 1.07 7.92 5.71
C GLY A 328 0.65 8.80 6.86
N VAL A 329 1.26 10.00 6.91
CA VAL A 329 0.93 11.03 7.89
C VAL A 329 -0.56 11.40 7.81
N ALA A 330 -1.11 11.56 6.60
CA ALA A 330 -2.51 11.90 6.42
C ALA A 330 -3.46 10.79 6.88
N TYR A 331 -3.13 9.52 6.63
CA TYR A 331 -3.93 8.39 7.10
C TYR A 331 -4.05 8.40 8.63
N TYR A 332 -2.93 8.58 9.34
CA TYR A 332 -2.92 8.64 10.80
C TYR A 332 -3.78 9.79 11.33
N VAL A 333 -3.60 11.00 10.79
CA VAL A 333 -4.41 12.17 11.20
C VAL A 333 -5.90 11.93 10.91
N LEU A 334 -6.23 11.35 9.76
CA LEU A 334 -7.62 11.04 9.38
C LEU A 334 -8.22 9.93 10.24
N TYR A 335 -7.43 8.95 10.66
CA TYR A 335 -7.84 7.89 11.58
C TYR A 335 -8.19 8.45 12.95
N GLU A 336 -7.34 9.30 13.52
CA GLU A 336 -7.63 9.94 14.81
C GLU A 336 -8.91 10.78 14.75
N LYS A 337 -9.08 11.54 13.66
CA LYS A 337 -10.29 12.35 13.46
C LYS A 337 -11.54 11.50 13.26
N SER A 338 -11.46 10.41 12.49
CA SER A 338 -12.60 9.51 12.28
C SER A 338 -12.97 8.74 13.55
N LEU A 339 -11.98 8.33 14.33
CA LEU A 339 -12.18 7.68 15.61
C LEU A 339 -12.81 8.63 16.64
N GLN A 340 -12.34 9.88 16.72
CA GLN A 340 -12.97 10.92 17.54
C GLN A 340 -14.43 11.15 17.14
N PHE A 341 -14.71 11.20 15.84
CA PHE A 341 -16.07 11.36 15.32
C PHE A 341 -17.01 10.22 15.74
N PHE A 342 -16.58 8.97 15.66
CA PHE A 342 -17.39 7.83 16.12
C PHE A 342 -17.51 7.76 17.63
N SER A 343 -16.46 8.11 18.38
CA SER A 343 -16.49 8.09 19.85
C SER A 343 -17.40 9.16 20.45
N ARG A 344 -17.68 10.27 19.76
CA ARG A 344 -18.62 11.30 20.22
C ARG A 344 -20.10 10.88 20.09
N ARG A 345 -20.39 9.85 19.30
CA ARG A 345 -21.77 9.39 19.02
C ARG A 345 -22.21 8.22 19.90
N VAL A 346 -21.30 7.64 20.68
CA VAL A 346 -21.58 6.62 21.71
C VAL A 346 -21.49 7.30 23.07
#